data_AF-A0A933SY66-F1
#
_entry.id   AF-A0A933SY66-F1
#
_cell.length_a   1.000
_cell.length_b   1.000
_cell.length_c   1.000
_cell.angle_alpha   90.00
_cell.angle_beta   90.00
_cell.angle_gamma   90.00
#
_symmetry.space_group_name_H-M   'P 1'
#
loop_
_entity.id
_entity.type
_entity.pdbx_description
1 polymer ?
#
loop_
_entity_poly.entity_id
_entity_poly.type
_entity_poly.pdbx_seq_one_letter_code
_entity_poly.pdbx_strand_id
1 'polypeptide(L)'
;MDTTCKKPQPALLEDVWITSGNFSNHYLLERLPQAGAKIWHKDEGVLPVYKTIQELYEKNIVGLRKGNEANTERRFIDKIFNELGFGYLNQDKIPEAERRQVPDY
;
A
#
# COMPACT_ATOMS: atom_id res chain seq x y z
N MET A 1 -42.04 30.72 -16.02
CA MET A 1 -41.77 30.22 -14.66
C MET A 1 -40.98 28.92 -14.85
N ASP A 2 -39.69 29.06 -15.16
CA ASP A 2 -38.83 27.94 -15.53
C ASP A 2 -38.27 27.25 -14.28
N THR A 3 -38.68 25.99 -14.06
CA THR A 3 -38.17 25.14 -13.00
C THR A 3 -36.90 24.44 -13.48
N THR A 4 -35.74 25.06 -13.27
CA THR A 4 -34.45 24.37 -13.49
C THR A 4 -34.26 23.29 -12.43
N CYS A 5 -34.44 22.03 -12.82
CA CYS A 5 -34.04 20.86 -12.04
C CYS A 5 -32.50 20.85 -11.93
N LYS A 6 -31.96 21.35 -10.80
CA LYS A 6 -30.55 21.20 -10.47
C LYS A 6 -30.27 19.73 -10.17
N LYS A 7 -29.56 19.04 -11.08
CA LYS A 7 -28.98 17.73 -10.81
C LYS A 7 -28.10 17.83 -9.56
N PRO A 8 -28.25 16.96 -8.55
CA PRO A 8 -27.31 16.94 -7.43
C PRO A 8 -25.94 16.54 -7.98
N GLN A 9 -24.96 17.43 -7.84
CA GLN A 9 -23.55 17.08 -8.06
C GLN A 9 -23.19 16.02 -7.02
N PRO A 10 -22.43 14.96 -7.38
CA PRO A 10 -21.93 14.03 -6.38
C PRO A 10 -21.08 14.83 -5.40
N ALA A 11 -21.45 14.81 -4.13
CA ALA A 11 -20.64 15.37 -3.07
C ALA A 11 -19.24 14.79 -3.21
N LEU A 12 -18.24 15.66 -3.37
CA LEU A 12 -16.84 15.25 -3.28
C LEU A 12 -16.71 14.53 -1.93
N LEU A 13 -16.34 13.25 -1.95
CA LEU A 13 -15.98 12.53 -0.75
C LEU A 13 -14.70 13.17 -0.19
N GLU A 14 -14.86 14.27 0.51
CA GLU A 14 -13.92 14.68 1.54
C GLU A 14 -13.90 13.50 2.52
N ASP A 15 -12.71 12.93 2.77
CA ASP A 15 -12.45 11.84 3.73
C ASP A 15 -12.28 10.40 3.21
N VAL A 16 -12.12 10.14 1.91
CA VAL A 16 -11.81 8.76 1.40
C VAL A 16 -10.50 8.19 1.99
N TRP A 17 -9.62 9.05 2.52
CA TRP A 17 -8.27 8.68 2.95
C TRP A 17 -8.02 8.84 4.46
N ILE A 18 -9.05 9.03 5.28
CA ILE A 18 -8.87 9.00 6.74
C ILE A 18 -8.67 7.55 7.18
N THR A 19 -7.42 7.07 7.17
CA THR A 19 -7.04 5.74 7.65
C THR A 19 -6.76 5.70 9.16
N SER A 20 -7.02 6.80 9.88
CA SER A 20 -6.82 6.87 11.33
C SER A 20 -7.71 5.82 12.00
N GLY A 21 -7.10 4.78 12.55
CA GLY A 21 -7.80 3.67 13.21
C GLY A 21 -7.76 2.35 12.45
N ASN A 22 -7.72 2.34 11.11
CA ASN A 22 -7.74 1.10 10.30
C ASN A 22 -6.48 0.24 10.47
N PHE A 23 -5.37 0.85 10.88
CA PHE A 23 -4.14 0.16 11.25
C PHE A 23 -3.85 0.27 12.76
N SER A 24 -4.83 0.68 13.56
CA SER A 24 -4.66 0.64 15.01
C SER A 24 -4.59 -0.82 15.47
N ASN A 25 -3.79 -1.07 16.51
CA ASN A 25 -3.68 -2.40 17.08
C ASN A 25 -5.07 -2.95 17.48
N HIS A 26 -5.92 -2.10 18.08
CA HIS A 26 -7.29 -2.44 18.44
C HIS A 26 -8.10 -2.95 17.23
N TYR A 27 -8.14 -2.18 16.14
CA TYR A 27 -8.89 -2.54 14.93
C TYR A 27 -8.37 -3.84 14.28
N LEU A 28 -7.05 -3.99 14.21
CA LEU A 28 -6.43 -5.18 13.62
C LEU A 28 -6.72 -6.42 14.47
N LEU A 29 -6.70 -6.32 15.80
CA LEU A 29 -7.05 -7.43 16.69
C LEU A 29 -8.55 -7.76 16.67
N GLU A 30 -9.42 -6.77 16.48
CA GLU A 30 -10.86 -7.01 16.30
C GLU A 30 -11.15 -7.81 15.02
N ARG A 31 -10.47 -7.45 13.92
CA ARG A 31 -10.65 -8.12 12.62
C ARG A 31 -9.87 -9.42 12.47
N LEU A 32 -8.74 -9.53 13.15
CA LEU A 32 -7.83 -10.68 13.10
C LEU A 32 -7.41 -11.08 14.52
N PRO A 33 -8.34 -11.61 15.34
CA PRO A 33 -8.08 -11.92 16.74
C PRO A 33 -7.00 -12.99 16.91
N GLN A 34 -6.88 -13.93 15.98
CA GLN A 34 -5.80 -14.92 15.97
C GLN A 34 -4.43 -14.35 15.56
N ALA A 35 -4.37 -13.18 14.93
CA ALA A 35 -3.13 -12.67 14.37
C ALA A 35 -2.17 -12.12 15.44
N GLY A 36 -2.69 -11.43 16.46
CA GLY A 36 -1.88 -10.82 17.50
C GLY A 36 -0.98 -11.78 18.29
N ALA A 37 -1.46 -13.00 18.56
CA ALA A 37 -0.72 -13.97 19.38
C ALA A 37 0.04 -15.02 18.55
N LYS A 38 -0.42 -15.34 17.34
CA LYS A 38 0.08 -16.49 16.56
C LYS A 38 0.79 -16.11 15.27
N ILE A 39 0.46 -14.96 14.68
CA ILE A 39 0.92 -14.57 13.34
C ILE A 39 1.94 -13.43 13.44
N TRP A 40 1.73 -12.47 14.33
CA TRP A 40 2.62 -11.33 14.46
C TRP A 40 3.89 -11.70 15.22
N HIS A 41 5.01 -11.25 14.69
CA HIS A 41 6.29 -11.32 15.38
C HIS A 41 6.28 -10.38 16.59
N LYS A 42 7.06 -10.73 17.62
CA LYS A 42 7.27 -9.83 18.76
C LYS A 42 7.94 -8.54 18.29
N ASP A 43 7.61 -7.43 18.95
CA ASP A 43 8.12 -6.10 18.64
C ASP A 43 9.65 -6.07 18.53
N GLU A 44 10.36 -6.77 19.42
CA GLU A 44 11.82 -6.88 19.43
C GLU A 44 12.41 -7.39 18.10
N GLY A 45 11.71 -8.30 17.43
CA GLY A 45 12.12 -8.87 16.14
C GLY A 45 11.82 -7.97 14.95
N VAL A 46 10.81 -7.09 15.06
CA VAL A 46 10.34 -6.22 13.96
C VAL A 46 10.96 -4.82 14.07
N LEU A 47 11.34 -4.39 15.28
CA LEU A 47 11.88 -3.06 15.55
C LEU A 47 13.06 -2.66 14.65
N PRO A 48 14.05 -3.54 14.35
CA PRO A 48 15.16 -3.19 13.47
C PRO A 48 14.66 -2.86 12.06
N VAL A 49 13.81 -3.71 11.49
CA VAL A 49 13.22 -3.54 10.15
C VAL A 49 12.36 -2.28 10.10
N TYR A 50 11.54 -2.05 11.12
CA TYR A 50 10.73 -0.84 11.23
C TYR A 50 11.59 0.43 11.23
N LYS A 51 12.68 0.45 12.02
CA LYS A 51 13.63 1.58 12.05
C LYS A 51 14.27 1.81 10.69
N THR A 52 14.73 0.76 10.02
CA THR A 52 15.29 0.86 8.66
C THR A 52 14.30 1.50 7.69
N ILE A 53 13.03 1.08 7.72
CA ILE A 53 11.98 1.62 6.85
C ILE A 53 11.69 3.10 7.19
N GLN A 54 11.63 3.42 8.49
CA GLN A 54 11.41 4.79 8.96
C GLN A 54 12.54 5.72 8.50
N GLU A 55 13.79 5.33 8.69
CA GLU A 55 14.96 6.10 8.25
C GLU A 55 14.97 6.30 6.72
N LEU A 56 14.58 5.26 5.97
CA LEU A 56 14.45 5.34 4.51
C LEU A 56 13.37 6.36 4.10
N TYR A 57 12.22 6.37 4.80
CA TYR A 57 11.16 7.33 4.57
C TYR A 57 11.62 8.76 4.85
N GLU A 58 12.21 9.00 6.02
CA GLU A 58 12.71 10.32 6.43
C GLU A 58 13.75 10.85 5.44
N LYS A 59 14.66 10.00 4.96
CA LYS A 59 15.68 10.35 3.96
C LYS A 59 15.09 10.72 2.61
N ASN A 60 13.96 10.13 2.22
CA ASN A 60 13.38 10.30 0.89
C ASN A 60 12.11 11.17 0.88
N ILE A 61 11.61 11.66 2.02
CA ILE A 61 10.31 12.35 2.14
C ILE A 61 10.12 13.49 1.13
N VAL A 62 11.17 14.29 0.90
CA VAL A 62 11.11 15.41 -0.05
C VAL A 62 10.95 14.91 -1.48
N GLY A 63 11.65 13.83 -1.83
CA GLY A 63 11.56 13.19 -3.14
C GLY A 63 10.26 12.43 -3.33
N LEU A 64 9.71 11.83 -2.28
CA LEU A 64 8.44 11.10 -2.33
C LEU A 64 7.24 12.03 -2.50
N ARG A 65 7.27 13.23 -1.89
CA ARG A 65 6.21 14.23 -2.04
C ARG A 65 6.15 14.90 -3.42
N LYS A 66 7.29 14.95 -4.13
CA LYS A 66 7.42 15.64 -5.43
C LYS A 66 7.64 14.68 -6.60
N GLY A 67 7.92 13.42 -6.32
CA GLY A 67 8.28 12.41 -7.30
C GLY A 67 7.07 11.87 -8.04
N ASN A 68 7.31 11.38 -9.25
CA ASN A 68 6.36 10.55 -9.98
C ASN A 68 6.43 9.09 -9.48
N GLU A 69 5.46 8.29 -9.89
CA GLU A 69 5.29 6.89 -9.48
C GLU A 69 6.57 6.06 -9.61
N ALA A 70 7.22 6.10 -10.79
CA ALA A 70 8.45 5.35 -11.05
C ALA A 70 9.63 5.74 -10.13
N ASN A 71 9.70 7.00 -9.70
CA ASN A 71 10.73 7.43 -8.74
C ASN A 71 10.40 6.95 -7.32
N THR A 72 9.14 7.03 -6.91
CA THR A 72 8.66 6.53 -5.62
C THR A 72 8.88 5.02 -5.51
N GLU A 73 8.61 4.30 -6.58
CA GLU A 73 8.82 2.87 -6.66
C GLU A 73 10.30 2.52 -6.41
N ARG A 74 11.20 3.01 -7.28
CA ARG A 74 12.64 2.69 -7.21
C ARG A 74 13.33 3.17 -5.94
N ARG A 75 12.93 4.33 -5.42
CA ARG A 75 13.63 4.95 -4.28
C ARG A 75 13.14 4.44 -2.94
N PHE A 76 11.91 3.94 -2.87
CA PHE A 76 11.26 3.62 -1.60
C PHE A 76 10.61 2.24 -1.61
N ILE A 77 9.65 1.99 -2.52
CA ILE A 77 8.87 0.74 -2.51
C ILE A 77 9.75 -0.49 -2.74
N ASP A 78 10.61 -0.48 -3.76
CA ASP A 78 11.52 -1.60 -4.07
C ASP A 78 12.42 -1.93 -2.87
N LYS A 79 12.89 -0.89 -2.17
CA LYS A 79 13.80 -1.05 -1.03
C LYS A 79 13.07 -1.57 0.20
N ILE A 80 11.84 -1.13 0.43
CA ILE A 80 10.99 -1.66 1.51
C ILE A 80 10.72 -3.14 1.27
N PHE A 81 10.33 -3.53 0.05
CA PHE A 81 10.01 -4.93 -0.22
C PHE A 81 11.23 -5.84 -0.08
N ASN A 82 12.40 -5.38 -0.55
CA ASN A 82 13.65 -6.10 -0.33
C ASN A 82 13.96 -6.26 1.17
N GLU A 83 13.78 -5.22 1.99
CA GLU A 83 14.02 -5.27 3.43
C GLU A 83 13.03 -6.23 4.14
N LEU A 84 11.78 -6.26 3.69
CA LEU A 84 10.76 -7.18 4.19
C LEU A 84 10.92 -8.62 3.67
N GLY A 85 11.92 -8.89 2.83
CA GLY A 85 12.15 -10.21 2.24
C GLY A 85 11.13 -10.63 1.18
N PHE A 86 10.30 -9.70 0.70
CA PHE A 86 9.40 -9.94 -0.42
C PHE A 86 10.13 -9.67 -1.73
N GLY A 87 10.26 -10.69 -2.57
CA GLY A 87 10.68 -10.52 -3.95
C GLY A 87 9.58 -9.81 -4.74
N TYR A 88 9.61 -8.48 -4.78
CA TYR A 88 8.72 -7.70 -5.61
C TYR A 88 9.20 -7.74 -7.07
N LEU A 89 8.46 -8.45 -7.92
CA LEU A 89 8.63 -8.40 -9.36
C LEU A 89 7.75 -7.27 -9.90
N ASN A 90 8.41 -6.17 -10.28
CA ASN A 90 7.79 -5.08 -11.01
C ASN A 90 7.04 -5.66 -12.24
N GLN A 91 5.82 -5.18 -12.51
CA GLN A 91 4.93 -5.77 -13.52
C GLN A 91 5.57 -5.79 -14.92
N ASP A 92 6.44 -4.83 -15.22
CA ASP A 92 7.24 -4.75 -16.45
C ASP A 92 8.29 -5.88 -16.59
N LYS A 93 8.59 -6.59 -15.50
CA LYS A 93 9.54 -7.72 -15.45
C LYS A 93 8.84 -9.07 -15.33
N ILE A 94 7.51 -9.10 -15.28
CA ILE A 94 6.78 -10.35 -15.42
C ILE A 94 6.97 -10.76 -16.88
N PRO A 95 7.64 -11.89 -17.17
CA PRO A 95 7.69 -12.38 -18.54
C PRO A 95 6.25 -12.56 -19.00
N GLU A 96 5.87 -12.01 -20.15
CA GLU A 96 4.62 -12.39 -20.80
C GLU A 96 4.61 -13.92 -20.86
N ALA A 97 3.73 -14.55 -20.08
CA ALA A 97 3.63 -15.99 -20.10
C ALA A 97 3.27 -16.39 -21.54
N GLU A 98 4.14 -17.14 -22.22
CA GLU A 98 3.86 -17.82 -23.50
C GLU A 98 2.82 -18.94 -23.32
N ARG A 99 1.69 -18.64 -22.67
CA ARG A 99 0.54 -19.55 -22.60
C ARG A 99 -0.72 -18.73 -22.73
N ARG A 100 -0.97 -18.24 -23.95
CA ARG A 100 -2.34 -18.25 -24.46
C ARG A 100 -2.75 -19.72 -24.50
N GLN A 101 -3.45 -20.20 -23.47
CA GLN A 101 -4.26 -21.39 -23.63
C GLN A 101 -5.27 -21.05 -24.72
N VAL A 102 -5.04 -21.59 -25.92
CA VAL A 102 -6.05 -21.59 -26.97
C VAL A 102 -7.16 -22.50 -26.46
N PRO A 103 -8.40 -22.01 -26.31
CA PRO A 103 -9.52 -22.90 -26.02
C PRO A 103 -9.68 -23.84 -27.20
N ASP A 104 -9.69 -25.14 -26.93
CA ASP A 104 -9.96 -26.17 -27.94
C ASP A 104 -11.47 -26.13 -28.21
N TYR A 105 -11.87 -25.36 -29.22
CA TYR A 105 -13.24 -25.33 -29.77
C TYR A 105 -13.27 -25.94 -31.16
#